data_AF-A0A6M3ZT00-F1
#
_entry.id   AF-A0A6M3ZT00-F1
#
_cell.length_a   1.000
_cell.length_b   1.000
_cell.length_c   1.000
_cell.angle_alpha   90.00
_cell.angle_beta   90.00
_cell.angle_gamma   90.00
#
_symmetry.space_group_name_H-M   'P 1'
#
loop_
_entity.id
_entity.type
_entity.pdbx_description
1 polymer ?
#
loop_
_entity_poly.entity_id
_entity_poly.type
_entity_poly.pdbx_seq_one_letter_code
_entity_poly.pdbx_strand_id
1 'polypeptide(L)' 'MLVDEANRWLFTRGVESVNAWVANSNARAAAFYRKFGFTPTARTQRLPSNPLELETLWVISRPTGKFYS' A
#
# COMPACT_ATOMS: atom_id res chain seq x y z
N MET A 1 -13.46 0.35 6.26
CA MET A 1 -12.36 1.22 6.77
C MET A 1 -11.88 2.11 5.64
N LEU A 2 -11.29 3.28 5.88
CA LEU A 2 -10.96 4.23 4.78
C LEU A 2 -10.05 3.64 3.69
N VAL A 3 -9.01 2.88 4.06
CA VAL A 3 -8.08 2.30 3.07
C VAL A 3 -8.76 1.27 2.17
N ASP A 4 -9.62 0.45 2.74
CA ASP A 4 -10.39 -0.55 2.00
C ASP A 4 -11.36 0.11 1.00
N GLU A 5 -12.10 1.13 1.44
CA GLU A 5 -13.04 1.86 0.59
C GLU A 5 -12.32 2.65 -0.50
N ALA A 6 -11.18 3.27 -0.18
CA ALA A 6 -10.34 3.97 -1.16
C ALA A 6 -9.79 3.00 -2.22
N ASN A 7 -9.28 1.84 -1.81
CA ASN A 7 -8.80 0.81 -2.73
C ASN A 7 -9.93 0.32 -3.65
N ARG A 8 -11.10 0.01 -3.09
CA ARG A 8 -12.28 -0.42 -3.85
C ARG A 8 -12.64 0.62 -4.91
N TRP A 9 -12.74 1.89 -4.52
CA TRP A 9 -13.07 2.98 -5.43
C TRP A 9 -12.02 3.22 -6.51
N LEU A 10 -10.72 3.10 -6.18
CA LEU A 10 -9.65 3.22 -7.18
C LEU A 10 -9.71 2.08 -8.19
N PHE A 11 -9.93 0.85 -7.73
CA PHE A 11 -10.00 -0.32 -8.59
C PHE A 11 -11.24 -0.32 -9.51
N THR A 12 -12.38 0.19 -9.06
CA THR A 12 -13.55 0.36 -9.95
C THR A 12 -13.33 1.41 -11.04
N ARG A 13 -12.33 2.29 -10.88
CA ARG A 13 -11.90 3.27 -11.89
C ARG A 13 -10.80 2.76 -12.82
N GLY A 14 -10.43 1.48 -12.73
CA GLY A 14 -9.42 0.87 -13.60
C GLY A 14 -7.98 1.11 -13.15
N VAL A 15 -7.74 1.59 -11.93
CA VAL A 15 -6.38 1.60 -11.37
C VAL A 15 -5.91 0.16 -11.17
N GLU A 16 -4.71 -0.15 -11.64
CA GLU A 16 -4.17 -1.52 -11.56
C GLU A 16 -3.46 -1.82 -10.24
N SER A 17 -2.90 -0.79 -9.59
CA SER A 17 -2.25 -0.94 -8.29
C SER A 17 -2.25 0.36 -7.51
N VAL A 18 -2.24 0.25 -6.18
CA VAL A 18 -2.15 1.37 -5.23
C VAL A 18 -0.86 1.22 -4.44
N ASN A 19 -0.14 2.33 -4.29
CA ASN A 19 1.18 2.38 -3.67
C ASN A 19 1.13 3.17 -2.36
N ALA A 20 1.88 2.71 -1.36
CA ALA A 20 2.11 3.44 -0.12
C ALA A 20 3.58 3.32 0.29
N TRP A 21 4.21 4.45 0.62
CA TRP A 21 5.50 4.44 1.28
C TRP A 21 5.32 4.25 2.78
N VAL A 22 6.06 3.31 3.36
CA VAL A 22 5.95 2.94 4.78
C VAL A 22 7.34 3.00 5.40
N ALA A 23 7.51 3.87 6.40
CA ALA A 23 8.72 3.96 7.19
C ALA A 23 9.07 2.59 7.80
N ASN A 24 10.33 2.16 7.64
CA ASN A 24 10.78 0.83 8.07
C ASN A 24 10.72 0.68 9.60
N SER A 25 10.82 1.79 10.33
CA SER A 25 10.67 1.88 11.78
C SER A 25 9.21 1.73 12.26
N ASN A 26 8.22 1.96 11.39
CA ASN A 26 6.81 2.00 11.78
C ASN A 26 6.13 0.63 11.64
N ALA A 27 6.42 -0.26 12.60
CA ALA A 27 5.85 -1.61 12.64
C ALA A 27 4.31 -1.63 12.66
N ARG A 28 3.67 -0.62 13.27
CA ARG A 28 2.20 -0.50 13.31
C ARG A 28 1.63 -0.23 11.93
N ALA A 29 2.23 0.68 11.16
CA ALA A 29 1.83 0.94 9.78
C ALA A 29 2.06 -0.29 8.90
N ALA A 30 3.19 -0.99 9.06
CA ALA A 30 3.45 -2.22 8.32
C ALA A 30 2.38 -3.30 8.59
N ALA A 31 2.06 -3.58 9.86
CA ALA A 31 1.01 -4.53 10.22
C ALA A 31 -0.37 -4.13 9.68
N PHE A 32 -0.65 -2.83 9.72
CA PHE A 32 -1.87 -2.26 9.19
C PHE A 32 -2.01 -2.49 7.68
N TYR A 33 -1.01 -2.10 6.87
CA TYR A 33 -1.05 -2.27 5.43
C TYR A 33 -1.04 -3.75 5.01
N ARG A 34 -0.32 -4.63 5.73
CA ARG A 34 -0.40 -6.09 5.53
C ARG A 34 -1.83 -6.60 5.65
N LYS A 35 -2.57 -6.15 6.67
CA LYS A 35 -3.96 -6.56 6.90
C LYS A 35 -4.88 -6.21 5.72
N PHE A 36 -4.58 -5.14 4.98
CA PHE A 36 -5.34 -4.72 3.80
C PHE A 36 -4.82 -5.32 2.48
N GLY A 37 -3.88 -6.27 2.53
CA GLY A 37 -3.40 -6.98 1.34
C GLY A 37 -2.26 -6.28 0.59
N PHE A 38 -1.68 -5.22 1.15
CA PHE A 38 -0.45 -4.66 0.60
C PHE A 38 0.74 -5.57 0.89
N THR A 39 1.66 -5.66 -0.07
CA THR A 39 2.93 -6.37 0.05
C THR A 39 4.11 -5.40 -0.15
N PRO A 40 5.21 -5.54 0.61
CA PRO A 40 6.40 -4.73 0.41
C PRO A 40 7.10 -5.11 -0.90
N THR A 41 7.70 -4.13 -1.57
CA THR A 41 8.57 -4.33 -2.74
C THR A 41 10.04 -4.19 -2.36
N ALA A 42 10.95 -4.41 -3.31
CA ALA A 42 12.38 -4.12 -3.14
C ALA A 42 12.72 -2.61 -3.22
N ARG A 43 11.75 -1.75 -3.60
CA ARG A 43 12.00 -0.31 -3.76
C ARG A 43 12.01 0.36 -2.39
N THR A 44 13.11 1.04 -2.10
CA THR A 44 13.31 1.81 -0.87
C THR A 44 13.72 3.24 -1.20
N GLN A 45 13.43 4.18 -0.30
CA GLN A 45 13.94 5.55 -0.37
C GLN A 45 14.20 6.09 1.03
N ARG A 46 14.92 7.22 1.12
CA ARG A 46 15.03 7.97 2.38
C ARG A 46 13.68 8.61 2.68
N LEU A 47 13.25 8.51 3.94
CA LEU A 47 12.01 9.14 4.40
C LEU A 47 12.15 10.67 4.25
N PRO A 48 11.28 11.36 3.48
CA PRO A 48 11.44 12.78 3.21
C PRO A 48 11.48 13.67 4.46
N SER A 49 10.75 13.29 5.52
CA SER A 49 10.71 14.04 6.79
C SER A 49 11.90 13.73 7.71
N ASN A 50 12.59 12.60 7.52
CA ASN A 50 13.80 12.24 8.27
C ASN A 50 14.74 11.42 7.38
N PRO A 51 15.71 12.05 6.70
CA PRO A 51 16.59 11.36 5.75
C PRO A 51 17.50 10.28 6.35
N LEU A 52 17.61 10.21 7.69
CA LEU A 52 18.32 9.12 8.38
C LEU A 52 17.52 7.81 8.42
N GLU A 53 16.21 7.89 8.17
CA GLU A 53 15.32 6.75 8.09
C GLU A 53 15.04 6.34 6.65
N LEU A 54 14.73 5.06 6.46
CA LEU A 54 14.29 4.49 5.19
C LEU A 54 12.80 4.18 5.24
N GLU A 55 12.16 4.27 4.08
CA GLU A 55 10.84 3.75 3.83
C GLU A 55 10.85 2.82 2.62
N THR A 56 9.97 1.81 2.68
CA THR A 56 9.80 0.82 1.60
C THR A 56 8.49 1.12 0.87
N LEU A 57 8.45 0.89 -0.45
CA LEU A 57 7.22 0.99 -1.22
C LEU A 57 6.43 -0.30 -1.07
N TRP A 58 5.17 -0.16 -0.67
CA TRP A 58 4.20 -1.23 -0.56
C TRP A 58 3.14 -1.09 -1.63
N VAL A 59 2.67 -2.22 -2.15
CA VAL A 59 1.74 -2.28 -3.29
C VAL A 59 0.60 -3.22 -2.99
N ILE A 60 -0.61 -2.82 -3.36
CA ILE A 60 -1.75 -3.73 -3.54
C ILE A 60 -2.17 -3.66 -5.01
N SER A 61 -2.36 -4.84 -5.62
CA SER A 61 -2.84 -4.94 -7.00
C SER A 61 -4.35 -5.12 -7.02
N ARG A 62 -4.98 -4.65 -8.10
CA ARG A 62 -6.39 -4.90 -8.38
C ARG A 62 -6.65 -6.42 -8.32
N PRO A 63 -7.65 -6.89 -7.56
CA PRO A 63 -8.00 -8.30 -7.51
C PRO A 63 -8.36 -8.81 -8.92
N THR A 64 -7.80 -9.96 -9.32
CA THR A 64 -8.05 -10.59 -10.62
C THR A 64 -9.30 -11.48 -10.63
N GLY A 65 -10.07 -11.53 -9.53
CA GLY A 65 -11.34 -12.23 -9.44
C GLY A 65 -12.50 -11.35 -9.92
N LYS A 66 -13.42 -11.92 -10.71
CA LYS A 66 -14.63 -11.25 -11.21
C LYS A 66 -15.34 -10.50 -10.08
N PHE A 67 -15.47 -9.18 -10.21
CA PHE A 67 -16.47 -8.43 -9.47
C PHE A 67 -17.83 -9.02 -9.85
N TYR A 68 -18.46 -9.78 -8.95
CA TYR A 68 -19.84 -10.16 -9.15
C TYR A 68 -20.67 -8.88 -9.16
N SER A 69 -21.35 -8.69 -10.30
CA SER A 69 -22.33 -7.63 -10.59
C SER A 69 -23.42 -7.54 -9.55
#